data_AF-A0AAE1MMX0-F1
#
_entry.id   AF-A0AAE1MMX0-F1
#
_cell.length_a   1.000
_cell.length_b   1.000
_cell.length_c   1.000
_cell.angle_alpha   90.00
_cell.angle_beta   90.00
_cell.angle_gamma   90.00
#
_symmetry.space_group_name_H-M   'P 1'
#
loop_
_entity.id
_entity.type
_entity.pdbx_description
1 polymer ?
#
loop_
_entity_poly.entity_id
_entity_poly.type
_entity_poly.pdbx_seq_one_letter_code
_entity_poly.pdbx_strand_id
1 'polypeptide(L)'
;METKLVAEKLKKLRRKCGFDLELYVDPRGLSGGLAVWWHESISLTILYKSKNIIHVLADSNSLSVPSLISFIYGPLKEGERKVVWDILRRLAANIEVSWLVVGDFNDLLSQEEKEGGNPRAMRKLINFQCLLSDCNLLDLEFKGANFT
;
A
#
# COMPACT_ATOMS: atom_id res chain seq x y z
N MET A 1 4.06 -1.63 -5.38
CA MET A 1 3.73 -1.74 -6.82
C MET A 1 3.55 -3.22 -7.17
N GLU A 2 2.46 -3.60 -7.86
CA GLU A 2 2.26 -5.00 -8.32
C GLU A 2 3.28 -5.31 -9.41
N THR A 3 4.07 -6.36 -9.22
CA THR A 3 5.26 -6.54 -10.06
C THR A 3 5.04 -7.43 -11.27
N LYS A 4 4.14 -8.43 -11.21
CA LYS A 4 3.87 -9.41 -12.31
C LYS A 4 5.14 -9.92 -13.05
N LEU A 5 6.30 -9.83 -12.41
CA LEU A 5 7.62 -10.01 -12.99
C LEU A 5 8.46 -10.83 -12.01
N VAL A 6 9.27 -11.74 -12.55
CA VAL A 6 10.20 -12.55 -11.77
C VAL A 6 11.30 -11.65 -11.19
N ALA A 7 11.71 -11.92 -9.94
CA ALA A 7 12.64 -11.11 -9.14
C ALA A 7 13.92 -10.65 -9.88
N GLU A 8 14.48 -11.48 -10.77
CA GLU A 8 15.67 -11.13 -11.55
C GLU A 8 15.46 -9.96 -12.52
N LYS A 9 14.27 -9.81 -13.11
CA LYS A 9 13.94 -8.65 -13.94
C LYS A 9 13.78 -7.39 -13.09
N LEU A 10 13.21 -7.54 -11.89
CA LEU A 10 13.01 -6.45 -10.95
C LEU A 10 14.34 -5.88 -10.44
N LYS A 11 15.33 -6.73 -10.15
CA LYS A 11 16.69 -6.29 -9.76
C LYS A 11 17.34 -5.38 -10.79
N LYS A 12 17.21 -5.70 -12.09
CA LYS A 12 17.75 -4.86 -13.17
C LYS A 12 17.04 -3.51 -13.23
N LEU A 13 15.72 -3.50 -13.06
CA LEU A 13 14.93 -2.26 -13.07
C LEU A 13 15.25 -1.39 -11.87
N ARG A 14 15.34 -1.98 -10.66
CA ARG A 14 15.75 -1.28 -9.44
C ARG A 14 17.05 -0.51 -9.63
N ARG A 15 18.09 -1.19 -10.15
CA ARG A 15 19.40 -0.57 -10.40
C ARG A 15 19.30 0.58 -11.40
N LYS A 16 18.49 0.45 -12.46
CA LYS A 16 18.25 1.54 -13.43
C LYS A 16 17.51 2.73 -12.82
N CYS A 17 16.62 2.48 -11.85
CA CYS A 17 15.93 3.52 -11.09
C CYS A 17 16.79 4.14 -9.98
N GLY A 18 18.01 3.64 -9.76
CA GLY A 18 18.96 4.21 -8.80
C GLY A 18 18.72 3.82 -7.33
N PHE A 19 17.87 2.82 -7.04
CA PHE A 19 17.64 2.38 -5.68
C PHE A 19 18.66 1.32 -5.23
N ASP A 20 19.01 1.33 -3.95
CA ASP A 20 20.11 0.51 -3.39
C ASP A 20 19.62 -0.80 -2.77
N LEU A 21 18.44 -0.76 -2.14
CA LEU A 21 17.88 -1.85 -1.35
C LEU A 21 16.53 -2.32 -1.87
N GLU A 22 16.14 -3.55 -1.52
CA GLU A 22 14.95 -4.20 -2.05
C GLU A 22 14.26 -5.13 -1.06
N LEU A 23 12.93 -5.18 -1.17
CA LEU A 23 12.08 -6.16 -0.51
C LEU A 23 11.02 -6.63 -1.49
N TYR A 24 11.01 -7.95 -1.75
CA TYR A 24 10.01 -8.58 -2.59
C TYR A 24 9.11 -9.50 -1.77
N VAL A 25 7.81 -9.46 -2.07
CA VAL A 25 6.86 -10.52 -1.77
C VAL A 25 6.56 -11.22 -3.09
N ASP A 26 6.86 -12.51 -3.19
CA ASP A 26 6.63 -13.24 -4.42
C ASP A 26 5.14 -13.33 -4.79
N PRO A 27 4.81 -13.28 -6.09
CA PRO A 27 3.45 -13.56 -6.56
C PRO A 27 3.06 -15.01 -6.25
N ARG A 28 1.76 -15.26 -6.03
CA ARG A 28 1.21 -16.63 -5.96
C ARG A 28 0.64 -16.99 -7.33
N GLY A 29 1.43 -17.65 -8.16
CA GLY A 29 1.06 -17.97 -9.55
C GLY A 29 1.33 -16.79 -10.49
N LEU A 30 0.38 -16.46 -11.37
CA LEU A 30 0.52 -15.42 -12.40
C LEU A 30 0.07 -14.01 -11.93
N SER A 31 -0.31 -13.85 -10.67
CA SER A 31 -0.87 -12.60 -10.15
C SER A 31 -0.24 -12.17 -8.83
N GLY A 32 -0.21 -10.84 -8.62
CA GLY A 32 0.30 -10.21 -7.41
C GLY A 32 1.81 -9.98 -7.42
N GLY A 33 2.35 -9.96 -6.20
CA GLY A 33 3.75 -9.68 -5.92
C GLY A 33 3.97 -8.21 -5.59
N LEU A 34 4.55 -7.94 -4.42
CA LEU A 34 4.88 -6.59 -3.96
C LEU A 34 6.39 -6.39 -4.06
N ALA A 35 6.79 -5.24 -4.60
CA ALA A 35 8.16 -4.75 -4.47
C ALA A 35 8.16 -3.42 -3.72
N VAL A 36 9.13 -3.28 -2.82
CA VAL A 36 9.54 -2.03 -2.20
C VAL A 36 11.02 -1.84 -2.47
N TRP A 37 11.39 -0.68 -2.99
CA TRP A 37 12.76 -0.26 -3.24
C TRP A 37 13.02 1.05 -2.53
N TRP A 38 14.21 1.20 -1.96
CA TRP A 38 14.59 2.40 -1.23
C TRP A 38 16.10 2.59 -1.26
N HIS A 39 16.53 3.79 -0.85
CA HIS A 39 17.95 4.14 -0.75
C HIS A 39 18.54 3.66 0.58
N GLU A 40 19.84 3.38 0.59
CA GLU A 40 20.55 2.97 1.82
C GLU A 40 20.53 4.04 2.93
N SER A 41 20.24 5.29 2.57
CA SER A 41 20.03 6.39 3.51
C SER A 41 18.78 6.23 4.39
N ILE A 42 17.88 5.30 4.04
CA ILE A 42 16.67 4.96 4.79
C ILE A 42 16.80 3.53 5.31
N SER A 43 16.67 3.36 6.62
CA SER A 43 16.55 2.06 7.27
C SER A 43 15.09 1.64 7.30
N LEU A 44 14.77 0.46 6.75
CA LEU A 44 13.44 -0.14 6.84
C LEU A 44 13.49 -1.42 7.68
N THR A 45 12.75 -1.43 8.79
CA THR A 45 12.56 -2.63 9.61
C THR A 45 11.20 -3.25 9.34
N ILE A 46 11.17 -4.50 8.89
CA ILE A 46 9.92 -5.20 8.56
C ILE A 46 9.22 -5.64 9.85
N LEU A 47 8.02 -5.11 10.08
CA LEU A 47 7.19 -5.46 11.24
C LEU A 47 6.13 -6.51 10.88
N TYR A 48 5.56 -6.41 9.68
CA TYR A 48 4.59 -7.37 9.17
C TYR A 48 4.68 -7.48 7.65
N LYS A 49 4.54 -8.70 7.11
CA LYS A 49 4.62 -8.97 5.68
C LYS A 49 3.64 -10.07 5.30
N SER A 50 2.88 -9.81 4.24
CA SER A 50 1.96 -10.76 3.61
C SER A 50 1.90 -10.51 2.10
N LYS A 51 1.10 -11.30 1.38
CA LYS A 51 0.87 -11.12 -0.07
C LYS A 51 0.26 -9.75 -0.44
N ASN A 52 -0.39 -9.08 0.52
CA ASN A 52 -1.16 -7.84 0.30
C ASN A 52 -0.65 -6.64 1.10
N ILE A 53 0.21 -6.85 2.09
CA ILE A 53 0.66 -5.81 3.00
C ILE A 53 2.13 -6.01 3.29
N ILE A 54 2.92 -4.96 3.13
CA ILE A 54 4.26 -4.82 3.73
C ILE A 54 4.17 -3.65 4.71
N HIS A 55 4.35 -3.91 5.99
CA HIS A 55 4.35 -2.91 7.06
C HIS A 55 5.75 -2.81 7.63
N VAL A 56 6.31 -1.60 7.60
CA VAL A 56 7.70 -1.33 7.99
C VAL A 56 7.75 -0.12 8.93
N LEU A 57 8.75 -0.14 9.80
CA LEU A 57 9.24 1.06 10.47
C LEU A 57 10.35 1.66 9.61
N ALA A 58 10.15 2.90 9.16
CA ALA A 58 11.12 3.66 8.40
C ALA A 58 11.84 4.65 9.32
N ASP A 59 13.17 4.61 9.28
CA ASP A 59 14.04 5.48 10.05
C ASP A 59 15.15 6.03 9.15
N SER A 60 15.53 7.29 9.35
CA SER A 60 16.65 7.90 8.65
C SER A 60 17.23 9.04 9.48
N ASN A 61 18.52 9.33 9.29
CA ASN A 61 19.18 10.46 9.96
C ASN A 61 18.56 11.82 9.61
N SER A 62 17.76 11.89 8.55
CA SER A 62 17.03 13.10 8.11
C SER A 62 15.61 13.21 8.67
N LEU A 63 15.05 12.13 9.21
CA LEU A 63 13.75 12.14 9.87
C LEU A 63 13.94 12.50 11.34
N SER A 64 13.10 13.39 11.86
CA SER A 64 13.12 13.74 13.29
C SER A 64 12.57 12.62 14.17
N VAL A 65 11.67 11.79 13.63
CA VAL A 65 11.06 10.64 14.32
C VAL A 65 10.84 9.49 13.32
N PRO A 66 11.13 8.23 13.68
CA PRO A 66 10.77 7.07 12.88
C PRO A 66 9.28 7.05 12.55
N SER A 67 8.93 6.69 11.31
CA SER A 67 7.55 6.67 10.82
C SER A 67 7.18 5.29 10.32
N LEU A 68 5.93 4.88 10.54
CA LEU A 68 5.43 3.63 10.02
C LEU A 68 4.97 3.81 8.57
N ILE A 69 5.25 2.84 7.72
CA ILE A 69 4.76 2.81 6.34
C ILE A 69 4.12 1.45 6.07
N SER A 70 2.89 1.47 5.57
CA SER A 70 2.17 0.29 5.10
C SER A 70 2.00 0.36 3.58
N PHE A 71 2.69 -0.51 2.85
CA PHE A 71 2.50 -0.72 1.42
C PHE A 71 1.40 -1.74 1.19
N ILE A 72 0.31 -1.32 0.55
CA ILE A 72 -0.91 -2.10 0.36
C ILE A 72 -1.09 -2.51 -1.09
N TYR A 73 -1.56 -3.74 -1.28
CA TYR A 73 -2.14 -4.23 -2.52
C TYR A 73 -3.47 -4.92 -2.21
N GLY A 74 -4.56 -4.20 -2.42
CA GLY A 74 -5.93 -4.61 -2.18
C GLY A 74 -6.38 -5.71 -3.14
N PRO A 75 -6.88 -6.85 -2.67
CA PRO A 75 -7.43 -7.89 -3.52
C PRO A 75 -8.64 -7.43 -4.34
N LEU A 76 -8.74 -7.90 -5.59
CA LEU A 76 -9.92 -7.68 -6.43
C LEU A 76 -11.20 -8.27 -5.83
N LYS A 77 -11.10 -9.45 -5.20
CA LYS A 77 -12.23 -10.11 -4.55
C LYS A 77 -12.58 -9.44 -3.22
N GLU A 78 -13.84 -9.04 -3.07
CA GLU A 78 -14.35 -8.32 -1.91
C GLU A 78 -14.13 -9.06 -0.58
N GLY A 79 -14.35 -10.38 -0.55
CA GLY A 79 -14.11 -11.18 0.65
C GLY A 79 -12.63 -11.19 1.09
N GLU A 80 -11.69 -11.29 0.15
CA GLU A 80 -10.26 -11.22 0.44
C GLU A 80 -9.84 -9.82 0.89
N ARG A 81 -10.47 -8.79 0.33
CA ARG A 81 -10.19 -7.39 0.68
C ARG A 81 -10.62 -7.05 2.10
N LYS A 82 -11.77 -7.56 2.55
CA LYS A 82 -12.20 -7.42 3.94
C LYS A 82 -11.14 -7.93 4.92
N VAL A 83 -10.49 -9.04 4.61
CA VAL A 83 -9.39 -9.58 5.44
C VAL A 83 -8.21 -8.61 5.52
N VAL A 84 -7.85 -7.96 4.42
CA VAL A 84 -6.78 -6.94 4.39
C VAL A 84 -7.15 -5.73 5.24
N TRP A 85 -8.41 -5.26 5.16
CA TRP A 85 -8.95 -4.17 5.98
C TRP A 85 -8.96 -4.50 7.47
N ASP A 86 -9.34 -5.71 7.85
CA ASP A 86 -9.31 -6.16 9.25
C ASP A 86 -7.88 -6.30 9.79
N ILE A 87 -6.89 -6.58 8.93
CA ILE A 87 -5.47 -6.51 9.32
C ILE A 87 -5.05 -5.05 9.52
N LEU A 88 -5.40 -4.14 8.60
CA LEU A 88 -5.09 -2.71 8.75
C LEU A 88 -5.63 -2.12 10.05
N ARG A 89 -6.89 -2.42 10.41
CA ARG A 89 -7.49 -1.97 11.68
C ARG A 89 -6.70 -2.45 12.90
N ARG A 90 -6.23 -3.70 12.87
CA ARG A 90 -5.43 -4.28 13.97
C ARG A 90 -4.05 -3.65 14.06
N LEU A 91 -3.44 -3.30 12.93
CA LEU A 91 -2.21 -2.53 12.92
C LEU A 91 -2.46 -1.14 13.52
N ALA A 92 -3.48 -0.43 13.04
CA ALA A 92 -3.85 0.91 13.49
C ALA A 92 -4.05 1.02 15.01
N ALA A 93 -4.62 0.00 15.64
CA ALA A 93 -4.86 -0.04 17.08
C ALA A 93 -3.61 0.07 17.95
N ASN A 94 -2.41 -0.15 17.39
CA ASN A 94 -1.13 -0.15 18.11
C ASN A 94 -0.18 0.95 17.60
N ILE A 95 -0.68 1.94 16.86
CA ILE A 95 0.13 2.97 16.23
C ILE A 95 0.04 4.27 17.01
N GLU A 96 1.19 4.71 17.53
CA GLU A 96 1.33 5.96 18.29
C GLU A 96 2.23 6.99 17.60
N VAL A 97 2.82 6.62 16.45
CA VAL A 97 3.71 7.45 15.64
C VAL A 97 3.06 7.77 14.29
N SER A 98 3.66 8.70 13.54
CA SER A 98 3.23 9.01 12.17
C SER A 98 3.15 7.73 11.32
N TRP A 99 2.02 7.54 10.66
CA TRP A 99 1.76 6.36 9.84
C TRP A 99 1.27 6.74 8.46
N LEU A 100 2.00 6.28 7.46
CA LEU A 100 1.69 6.45 6.05
C LEU A 100 1.18 5.13 5.47
N VAL A 101 0.00 5.14 4.85
CA VAL A 101 -0.54 3.98 4.14
C VAL A 101 -0.61 4.31 2.66
N VAL A 102 0.11 3.54 1.84
CA VAL A 102 0.27 3.81 0.41
C VAL A 102 0.12 2.54 -0.39
N GLY A 103 -0.40 2.66 -1.60
CA GLY A 103 -0.48 1.54 -2.52
C GLY A 103 -1.76 1.54 -3.34
N ASP A 104 -2.06 0.39 -3.91
CA ASP A 104 -3.27 0.17 -4.67
C ASP A 104 -4.29 -0.53 -3.77
N PHE A 105 -5.35 0.18 -3.39
CA PHE A 105 -6.39 -0.35 -2.51
C PHE A 105 -7.44 -1.16 -3.28
N ASN A 106 -7.49 -1.06 -4.62
CA ASN A 106 -8.55 -1.61 -5.49
C ASN A 106 -9.98 -1.27 -5.00
N ASP A 107 -10.13 -0.19 -4.24
CA ASP A 107 -11.40 0.40 -3.81
C ASP A 107 -11.46 1.88 -4.18
N LEU A 108 -12.67 2.41 -4.24
CA LEU A 108 -12.90 3.82 -4.55
C LEU A 108 -13.42 4.52 -3.29
N LEU A 109 -12.95 5.72 -3.04
CA LEU A 109 -13.42 6.64 -2.00
C LEU A 109 -14.66 7.41 -2.45
N SER A 110 -14.81 7.64 -3.75
CA SER A 110 -15.96 8.32 -4.33
C SER A 110 -16.37 7.73 -5.68
N GLN A 111 -17.58 8.05 -6.16
CA GLN A 111 -17.97 7.71 -7.53
C GLN A 111 -17.18 8.55 -8.56
N GLU A 112 -16.69 9.71 -8.15
CA GLU A 112 -16.04 10.71 -9.00
C GLU A 112 -14.63 10.29 -9.42
N GLU A 113 -14.02 9.36 -8.69
CA GLU A 113 -12.74 8.72 -9.05
C GLU A 113 -12.86 7.75 -10.24
N LYS A 114 -14.06 7.55 -10.79
CA LYS A 114 -14.29 6.63 -11.90
C LYS A 114 -15.03 7.31 -13.04
N GLU A 115 -14.39 7.36 -14.21
CA GLU A 115 -15.03 7.77 -15.46
C GLU A 115 -15.61 6.55 -16.19
N GLY A 116 -16.95 6.48 -16.27
CA GLY A 116 -17.66 5.44 -17.03
C GLY A 116 -17.90 4.10 -16.33
N GLY A 117 -18.70 3.23 -16.99
CA GLY A 117 -19.17 1.95 -16.46
C GLY A 117 -20.28 2.08 -15.40
N ASN A 118 -20.76 0.94 -14.86
CA ASN A 118 -21.82 0.99 -13.85
C ASN A 118 -21.36 1.71 -12.56
N PRO A 119 -22.22 2.55 -11.96
CA PRO A 119 -21.96 3.14 -10.64
C PRO A 119 -21.63 2.05 -9.64
N ARG A 120 -20.63 2.30 -8.80
CA ARG A 120 -20.28 1.35 -7.73
C ARG A 120 -21.39 1.39 -6.67
N ALA A 121 -21.69 0.28 -6.01
CA ALA A 121 -22.68 0.31 -4.94
C ALA A 121 -22.22 1.26 -3.82
N MET A 122 -23.08 2.21 -3.39
CA MET A 122 -22.78 3.19 -2.31
C MET A 122 -22.20 2.54 -1.06
N ARG A 123 -22.71 1.36 -0.69
CA ARG A 123 -22.19 0.56 0.43
C ARG A 123 -20.68 0.29 0.35
N LYS A 124 -20.12 0.14 -0.86
CA LYS A 124 -18.69 -0.12 -1.04
C LYS A 124 -17.84 1.13 -0.80
N LEU A 125 -18.33 2.31 -1.20
CA LEU A 125 -17.69 3.58 -0.90
C LEU A 125 -17.68 3.83 0.61
N ILE A 126 -18.83 3.63 1.26
CA ILE A 126 -18.98 3.76 2.72
C ILE A 126 -18.01 2.82 3.44
N ASN A 127 -17.86 1.58 3.01
CA ASN A 127 -16.95 0.63 3.66
C ASN A 127 -15.49 1.08 3.64
N PHE A 128 -15.04 1.73 2.56
CA PHE A 128 -13.67 2.22 2.47
C PHE A 128 -13.47 3.50 3.28
N GLN A 129 -14.46 4.40 3.29
CA GLN A 129 -14.49 5.56 4.18
C GLN A 129 -14.49 5.16 5.67
N CYS A 130 -15.29 4.14 6.04
CA CYS A 130 -15.28 3.58 7.38
C CYS A 130 -13.90 3.02 7.75
N LEU A 131 -13.21 2.34 6.83
CA LEU A 131 -11.84 1.87 7.09
C LEU A 131 -10.90 3.04 7.42
N LEU A 132 -10.93 4.12 6.64
CA LEU A 132 -10.09 5.28 6.91
C LEU A 132 -10.41 5.87 8.29
N SER A 133 -11.69 6.03 8.60
CA SER A 133 -12.16 6.50 9.91
C SER A 133 -11.71 5.58 11.05
N ASP A 134 -11.87 4.26 10.90
CA ASP A 134 -11.48 3.26 11.90
C ASP A 134 -9.97 3.27 12.15
N CYS A 135 -9.19 3.64 11.15
CA CYS A 135 -7.73 3.70 11.22
C CYS A 135 -7.19 5.10 11.56
N ASN A 136 -8.07 6.09 11.80
CA ASN A 136 -7.71 7.51 11.92
C ASN A 136 -6.83 8.02 10.76
N LEU A 137 -7.06 7.49 9.56
CA LEU A 137 -6.34 7.90 8.36
C LEU A 137 -7.06 9.05 7.69
N LEU A 138 -6.27 10.04 7.28
CA LEU A 138 -6.71 11.10 6.39
C LEU A 138 -6.18 10.80 4.99
N ASP A 139 -7.05 11.00 4.00
CA ASP A 139 -6.61 10.94 2.61
C ASP A 139 -5.77 12.18 2.30
N LEU A 140 -4.61 11.97 1.68
CA LEU A 140 -3.75 13.06 1.25
C LEU A 140 -4.18 13.43 -0.16
N GLU A 141 -4.80 14.61 -0.30
CA GLU A 141 -5.25 15.10 -1.61
C GLU A 141 -4.12 15.03 -2.65
N PHE A 142 -4.34 14.21 -3.68
CA PHE A 142 -3.41 14.10 -4.80
C PHE A 142 -3.58 15.30 -5.74
N LYS A 143 -2.52 16.10 -5.92
CA LYS A 143 -2.45 17.12 -6.98
C LYS A 143 -1.71 16.56 -8.20
N GLY A 144 -2.45 15.90 -9.09
CA GLY A 144 -1.96 15.43 -10.40
C GLY A 144 -3.13 15.22 -11.37
N ALA A 145 -2.88 14.69 -12.57
CA ALA A 145 -3.97 14.44 -13.53
C ALA A 145 -4.95 13.41 -12.97
N ASN A 146 -6.24 13.75 -12.94
CA ASN A 146 -7.31 13.01 -12.26
C ASN A 146 -7.63 11.61 -12.85
N PHE A 147 -6.88 11.13 -13.84
CA PHE A 147 -7.29 9.99 -14.67
C PHE A 147 -6.11 9.12 -15.10
N THR A 148 -6.30 7.80 -15.04
CA THR A 148 -5.56 6.77 -15.80
C THR A 148 -6.53 5.81 -16.44
#